data_AF-A0A1H2A919-F1
#
_entry.id   AF-A0A1H2A919-F1
#
_cell.length_a   1.000
_cell.length_b   1.000
_cell.length_c   1.000
_cell.angle_alpha   90.00
_cell.angle_beta   90.00
_cell.angle_gamma   90.00
#
_symmetry.space_group_name_H-M   'P 1'
#
loop_
_entity.id
_entity.type
_entity.pdbx_description
1 polymer ?
#
loop_
_entity_poly.entity_id
_entity_poly.type
_entity_poly.pdbx_seq_one_letter_code
_entity_poly.pdbx_strand_id
1 'polypeptide(L)'
;MAALTTSQEFLRISQMLTNLTVSIPIALITASRIDEIETRSANEPTLASLNNELRKKLKAVQGPQDHTSMAQAYEVYAEACFWLEMADRGVRLDRTPGTGQLNQKRPDFVHAHPAGHVYFEVKALEIADPSTRHNQIAYDALDSTADLDARARGPGVHFGNPVEISGPLPGTSLAERLDATIEKITNNVKGDQIHYGPTVLVVDLGRFNTMPYGPSSLLPVFFHDCPPAESCVSGELWQIGFGTPGEQLFSLPEFDGKSNLAGHQTRNGIFREYPGLMAITFVHPRWNQKSELLTLWNVGFDQSVLKNPCGLSESDIDDLLYKFSDGVNDSSNERGWYFRVIPLRP
;
A
#
# COMPACT_ATOMS: atom_id res chain seq x y z
N MET A 1 -31.50 -19.98 7.07
CA MET A 1 -31.19 -18.66 6.49
C MET A 1 -30.12 -18.85 5.44
N ALA A 2 -30.26 -18.26 4.26
CA ALA A 2 -29.20 -18.27 3.24
C ALA A 2 -27.96 -17.54 3.78
N ALA A 3 -26.77 -17.99 3.38
CA ALA A 3 -25.54 -17.28 3.72
C ALA A 3 -25.52 -15.90 3.03
N LEU A 4 -25.10 -14.87 3.75
CA LEU A 4 -24.95 -13.52 3.19
C LEU A 4 -23.89 -13.52 2.07
N THR A 5 -24.06 -12.62 1.10
CA THR A 5 -23.01 -12.29 0.12
C THR A 5 -21.90 -11.44 0.78
N THR A 6 -20.78 -11.26 0.10
CA THR A 6 -19.69 -10.38 0.54
C THR A 6 -20.17 -8.93 0.65
N SER A 7 -20.93 -8.42 -0.32
CA SER A 7 -21.54 -7.07 -0.28
C SER A 7 -22.49 -6.93 0.91
N GLN A 8 -23.26 -7.96 1.23
CA GLN A 8 -24.15 -7.96 2.40
C GLN A 8 -23.39 -7.97 3.73
N GLU A 9 -22.30 -8.76 3.84
CA GLU A 9 -21.43 -8.74 5.03
C GLU A 9 -20.72 -7.40 5.19
N PHE A 10 -20.24 -6.79 4.09
CA PHE A 10 -19.65 -5.46 4.11
C PHE A 10 -20.66 -4.38 4.55
N LEU A 11 -21.90 -4.43 4.05
CA LEU A 11 -22.95 -3.51 4.45
C LEU A 11 -23.30 -3.67 5.94
N ARG A 12 -23.38 -4.91 6.44
CA ARG A 12 -23.61 -5.20 7.87
C ARG A 12 -22.54 -4.55 8.74
N ILE A 13 -21.26 -4.71 8.38
CA ILE A 13 -20.14 -4.13 9.14
C ILE A 13 -20.15 -2.61 9.04
N SER A 14 -20.36 -2.06 7.84
CA SER A 14 -20.46 -0.62 7.64
C SER A 14 -21.54 -0.02 8.54
N GLN A 15 -22.75 -0.61 8.56
CA GLN A 15 -23.85 -0.19 9.43
C GLN A 15 -23.52 -0.32 10.93
N MET A 16 -22.79 -1.37 11.32
CA MET A 16 -22.33 -1.59 12.69
C MET A 16 -21.34 -0.51 13.16
N LEU A 17 -20.51 0.01 12.24
CA LEU A 17 -19.51 1.04 12.56
C LEU A 17 -20.07 2.46 12.45
N THR A 18 -21.08 2.67 11.61
CA THR A 18 -21.77 3.97 11.46
C THR A 18 -22.29 4.45 12.82
N ASN A 19 -21.93 5.69 13.19
CA ASN A 19 -22.25 6.39 14.45
C ASN A 19 -21.44 5.99 15.70
N LEU A 20 -20.48 5.07 15.60
CA LEU A 20 -19.65 4.67 16.75
C LEU A 20 -18.18 5.01 16.58
N THR A 21 -17.59 4.72 15.42
CA THR A 21 -16.16 4.93 15.14
C THR A 21 -15.85 4.78 13.65
N VAL A 22 -14.71 5.31 13.20
CA VAL A 22 -14.21 5.09 11.84
C VAL A 22 -13.07 4.08 11.90
N SER A 23 -13.30 2.86 11.41
CA SER A 23 -12.19 1.92 11.20
C SER A 23 -11.54 2.20 9.85
N ILE A 24 -10.31 2.72 9.83
CA ILE A 24 -9.56 2.98 8.59
C ILE A 24 -9.50 1.74 7.67
N PRO A 25 -9.22 0.52 8.17
CA PRO A 25 -9.36 -0.71 7.40
C PRO A 25 -10.66 -0.83 6.61
N ILE A 26 -11.80 -0.51 7.22
CA ILE A 26 -13.12 -0.68 6.60
C ILE A 26 -13.48 0.54 5.75
N ALA A 27 -13.07 1.75 6.16
CA ALA A 27 -13.32 2.99 5.42
C ALA A 27 -12.64 3.01 4.04
N LEU A 28 -11.53 2.28 3.89
CA LEU A 28 -10.83 2.12 2.62
C LEU A 28 -11.45 1.06 1.69
N ILE A 29 -12.38 0.25 2.20
CA ILE A 29 -13.14 -0.71 1.39
C ILE A 29 -14.33 0.04 0.77
N THR A 30 -14.49 -0.05 -0.55
CA THR A 30 -15.60 0.59 -1.25
C THR A 30 -16.63 -0.44 -1.71
N ALA A 31 -17.92 -0.08 -1.61
CA ALA A 31 -19.01 -0.93 -2.06
C ALA A 31 -18.87 -1.28 -3.56
N SER A 32 -18.51 -0.30 -4.39
CA SER A 32 -18.29 -0.49 -5.82
C SER A 32 -17.23 -1.54 -6.12
N ARG A 33 -16.15 -1.57 -5.34
CA ARG A 33 -15.09 -2.56 -5.53
C ARG A 33 -15.49 -3.94 -5.04
N ILE A 34 -16.23 -4.04 -3.93
CA ILE A 34 -16.78 -5.32 -3.47
C ILE A 34 -17.74 -5.90 -4.53
N ASP A 35 -18.62 -5.07 -5.11
CA ASP A 35 -19.55 -5.51 -6.15
C ASP A 35 -18.81 -5.98 -7.41
N GLU A 36 -17.71 -5.32 -7.79
CA GLU A 36 -16.86 -5.76 -8.89
C GLU A 36 -16.18 -7.11 -8.58
N ILE A 37 -15.63 -7.27 -7.37
CA ILE A 37 -15.04 -8.52 -6.90
C ILE A 37 -16.07 -9.65 -6.99
N GLU A 38 -17.28 -9.45 -6.47
CA GLU A 38 -18.36 -10.43 -6.54
C GLU A 38 -18.72 -10.78 -7.99
N THR A 39 -18.91 -9.76 -8.83
CA THR A 39 -19.34 -9.94 -10.22
C THR A 39 -18.32 -10.73 -11.03
N ARG A 40 -17.03 -10.34 -10.96
CA ARG A 40 -15.97 -11.00 -11.73
C ARG A 40 -15.60 -12.37 -11.17
N SER A 41 -15.84 -12.61 -9.87
CA SER A 41 -15.56 -13.91 -9.25
C SER A 41 -16.32 -15.09 -9.86
N ALA A 42 -17.44 -14.84 -10.56
CA ALA A 42 -18.21 -15.90 -11.22
C ALA A 42 -17.41 -16.67 -12.29
N ASN A 43 -16.44 -16.00 -12.93
CA ASN A 43 -15.68 -16.56 -14.05
C ASN A 43 -14.19 -16.74 -13.76
N GLU A 44 -13.72 -16.26 -12.60
CA GLU A 44 -12.30 -16.18 -12.27
C GLU A 44 -11.99 -16.97 -10.99
N PRO A 45 -11.40 -18.17 -11.06
CA PRO A 45 -11.21 -19.05 -9.89
C PRO A 45 -10.38 -18.42 -8.77
N THR A 46 -9.32 -17.68 -9.13
CA THR A 46 -8.46 -16.97 -8.17
C THR A 46 -9.27 -15.91 -7.41
N LEU A 47 -10.03 -15.09 -8.14
CA LEU A 47 -10.87 -14.06 -7.53
C LEU A 47 -12.04 -14.66 -6.75
N ALA A 48 -12.58 -15.80 -7.16
CA ALA A 48 -13.58 -16.55 -6.40
C ALA A 48 -13.05 -17.05 -5.05
N SER A 49 -11.80 -17.51 -5.02
CA SER A 49 -11.16 -17.89 -3.75
C SER A 49 -11.00 -16.68 -2.84
N LEU A 50 -10.50 -15.56 -3.36
CA LEU A 50 -10.32 -14.30 -2.62
C LEU A 50 -11.64 -13.74 -2.11
N ASN A 51 -12.69 -13.70 -2.94
CA ASN A 51 -14.02 -13.24 -2.56
C ASN A 51 -14.61 -14.09 -1.41
N ASN A 52 -14.44 -15.41 -1.49
CA ASN A 52 -14.87 -16.30 -0.41
C ASN A 52 -14.11 -16.09 0.90
N GLU A 53 -12.80 -15.83 0.80
CA GLU A 53 -11.96 -15.53 1.96
C GLU A 53 -12.33 -14.18 2.58
N LEU A 54 -12.51 -13.15 1.75
CA LEU A 54 -12.95 -11.82 2.16
C LEU A 54 -14.28 -11.88 2.91
N ARG A 55 -15.26 -12.60 2.35
CA ARG A 55 -16.54 -12.84 3.02
C ARG A 55 -16.37 -13.49 4.39
N LYS A 56 -15.51 -14.49 4.52
CA LYS A 56 -15.24 -15.16 5.80
C LYS A 56 -14.63 -14.19 6.81
N LYS A 57 -13.68 -13.36 6.39
CA LYS A 57 -13.03 -12.36 7.26
C LYS A 57 -14.00 -11.25 7.68
N LEU A 58 -14.82 -10.74 6.77
CA LEU A 58 -15.89 -9.79 7.09
C LEU A 58 -16.87 -10.41 8.10
N LYS A 59 -17.35 -11.63 7.84
CA LYS A 59 -18.23 -12.34 8.78
C LYS A 59 -17.62 -12.53 10.17
N ALA A 60 -16.30 -12.66 10.28
CA ALA A 60 -15.61 -12.83 11.55
C ALA A 60 -15.62 -11.56 12.42
N VAL A 61 -15.88 -10.37 11.84
CA VAL A 61 -16.06 -9.12 12.59
C VAL A 61 -17.38 -9.16 13.37
N GLN A 62 -17.29 -9.26 14.70
CA GLN A 62 -18.41 -9.31 15.65
C GLN A 62 -18.73 -7.94 16.26
N GLY A 63 -17.77 -7.02 16.33
CA GLY A 63 -17.98 -5.70 16.91
C GLY A 63 -16.94 -4.63 16.51
N PRO A 64 -17.19 -3.35 16.85
CA PRO A 64 -16.28 -2.23 16.56
C PRO A 64 -14.88 -2.35 17.18
N GLN A 65 -14.73 -3.17 18.22
CA GLN A 65 -13.44 -3.45 18.88
C GLN A 65 -12.61 -4.53 18.17
N ASP A 66 -13.15 -5.23 17.18
CA ASP A 66 -12.49 -6.38 16.53
C ASP A 66 -11.48 -5.94 15.46
N HIS A 67 -10.51 -5.11 15.86
CA HIS A 67 -9.51 -4.51 14.98
C HIS A 67 -8.72 -5.54 14.20
N THR A 68 -8.33 -6.65 14.83
CA THR A 68 -7.62 -7.75 14.16
C THR A 68 -8.44 -8.36 13.02
N SER A 69 -9.74 -8.58 13.22
CA SER A 69 -10.60 -9.14 12.18
C SER A 69 -10.83 -8.15 11.04
N MET A 70 -10.95 -6.85 11.35
CA MET A 70 -11.04 -5.79 10.34
C MET A 70 -9.75 -5.62 9.54
N ALA A 71 -8.59 -5.72 10.20
CA ALA A 71 -7.28 -5.72 9.57
C ALA A 71 -7.16 -6.87 8.55
N GLN A 72 -7.46 -8.09 9.00
CA GLN A 72 -7.43 -9.28 8.14
C GLN A 72 -8.43 -9.23 6.99
N ALA A 73 -9.61 -8.61 7.18
CA ALA A 73 -10.57 -8.42 6.09
C ALA A 73 -9.99 -7.52 4.99
N TYR A 74 -9.32 -6.43 5.39
CA TYR A 74 -8.68 -5.55 4.43
C TYR A 74 -7.46 -6.17 3.74
N GLU A 75 -6.66 -7.00 4.42
CA GLU A 75 -5.54 -7.72 3.79
C GLU A 75 -6.03 -8.50 2.56
N VAL A 76 -7.10 -9.27 2.72
CA VAL A 76 -7.70 -10.04 1.63
C VAL A 76 -8.35 -9.14 0.57
N TYR A 77 -8.94 -8.02 1.00
CA TYR A 77 -9.46 -7.00 0.07
C TYR A 77 -8.34 -6.39 -0.77
N ALA A 78 -7.20 -6.05 -0.19
CA ALA A 78 -6.04 -5.50 -0.90
C ALA A 78 -5.48 -6.50 -1.90
N GLU A 79 -5.40 -7.79 -1.55
CA GLU A 79 -5.06 -8.87 -2.49
C GLU A 79 -6.03 -8.96 -3.67
N ALA A 80 -7.35 -8.89 -3.41
CA ALA A 80 -8.37 -8.90 -4.46
C ALA A 80 -8.31 -7.65 -5.35
N CYS A 81 -8.09 -6.48 -4.76
CA CYS A 81 -7.89 -5.24 -5.50
C CYS A 81 -6.66 -5.33 -6.39
N PHE A 82 -5.51 -5.76 -5.86
CA PHE A 82 -4.30 -5.94 -6.64
C PHE A 82 -4.50 -6.91 -7.80
N TRP A 83 -5.19 -8.03 -7.56
CA TRP A 83 -5.54 -8.98 -8.62
C TRP A 83 -6.35 -8.32 -9.74
N LEU A 84 -7.37 -7.53 -9.40
CA LEU A 84 -8.19 -6.80 -10.37
C LEU A 84 -7.36 -5.79 -11.17
N GLU A 85 -6.51 -5.01 -10.50
CA GLU A 85 -5.64 -4.01 -11.14
C GLU A 85 -4.69 -4.67 -12.15
N MET A 86 -4.14 -5.84 -11.82
CA MET A 86 -3.26 -6.62 -12.71
C MET A 86 -4.02 -7.22 -13.89
N ALA A 87 -5.20 -7.79 -13.65
CA ALA A 87 -6.05 -8.34 -14.70
C ALA A 87 -6.48 -7.28 -15.71
N ASP A 88 -6.83 -6.07 -15.24
CA ASP A 88 -7.17 -4.91 -16.08
C ASP A 88 -6.01 -4.44 -16.95
N ARG A 89 -4.77 -4.68 -16.50
CA ARG A 89 -3.52 -4.40 -17.23
C ARG A 89 -3.05 -5.59 -18.08
N GLY A 90 -3.90 -6.61 -18.23
CA GLY A 90 -3.61 -7.79 -19.04
C GLY A 90 -2.53 -8.69 -18.46
N VAL A 91 -2.26 -8.59 -17.15
CA VAL A 91 -1.36 -9.50 -16.41
C VAL A 91 -2.22 -10.46 -15.60
N ARG A 92 -2.21 -11.73 -16.02
CA ARG A 92 -2.94 -12.79 -15.34
C ARG A 92 -2.17 -13.26 -14.12
N LEU A 93 -2.84 -13.26 -12.97
CA LEU A 93 -2.32 -13.80 -11.72
C LEU A 93 -3.11 -15.04 -11.29
N ASP A 94 -2.39 -16.08 -10.90
CA ASP A 94 -2.96 -17.25 -10.23
C ASP A 94 -2.42 -17.31 -8.79
N ARG A 95 -3.17 -17.92 -7.86
CA ARG A 95 -2.65 -18.20 -6.51
C ARG A 95 -1.43 -19.12 -6.63
N THR A 96 -0.37 -18.84 -5.87
CA THR A 96 0.74 -19.78 -5.80
C THR A 96 0.27 -21.11 -5.18
N PRO A 97 0.55 -22.28 -5.79
CA PRO A 97 0.11 -23.55 -5.25
C PRO A 97 0.61 -23.77 -3.82
N GLY A 98 -0.26 -24.22 -2.92
CA GLY A 98 0.09 -24.53 -1.54
C GLY A 98 0.14 -23.33 -0.58
N THR A 99 -0.14 -22.11 -1.04
CA THR A 99 -0.35 -20.96 -0.15
C THR A 99 -1.47 -21.27 0.84
N GLY A 100 -1.19 -21.11 2.14
CA GLY A 100 -2.10 -21.46 3.24
C GLY A 100 -1.96 -22.90 3.79
N GLN A 101 -1.09 -23.74 3.22
CA GLN A 101 -0.73 -25.02 3.83
C GLN A 101 0.31 -24.82 4.95
N LEU A 102 0.14 -25.54 6.08
CA LEU A 102 1.04 -25.49 7.23
C LEU A 102 2.51 -25.65 6.80
N ASN A 103 3.34 -24.68 7.20
CA ASN A 103 4.80 -24.64 7.03
C ASN A 103 5.38 -24.27 5.65
N GLN A 104 4.58 -23.86 4.66
CA GLN A 104 5.12 -23.35 3.39
C GLN A 104 4.86 -21.86 3.22
N LYS A 105 5.88 -21.04 3.49
CA LYS A 105 5.86 -19.59 3.25
C LYS A 105 6.16 -19.35 1.77
N ARG A 106 5.12 -19.09 0.98
CA ARG A 106 5.19 -18.83 -0.46
C ARG A 106 4.62 -17.44 -0.78
N PRO A 107 4.98 -16.84 -1.93
CA PRO A 107 4.33 -15.66 -2.47
C PRO A 107 2.82 -15.87 -2.67
N ASP A 108 2.03 -14.81 -2.53
CA ASP A 108 0.57 -14.86 -2.69
C ASP A 108 0.13 -15.25 -4.11
N PHE A 109 0.80 -14.70 -5.12
CA PHE A 109 0.48 -14.90 -6.53
C PHE A 109 1.68 -15.30 -7.38
N VAL A 110 1.36 -15.91 -8.52
CA VAL A 110 2.29 -16.22 -9.60
C VAL A 110 1.73 -15.74 -10.93
N HIS A 111 2.59 -15.13 -11.73
CA HIS A 111 2.41 -14.88 -13.14
C HIS A 111 3.26 -15.88 -13.94
N ALA A 112 2.63 -16.63 -14.84
CA ALA A 112 3.34 -17.54 -15.73
C ALA A 112 3.80 -16.80 -16.99
N HIS A 113 5.11 -16.66 -17.16
CA HIS A 113 5.76 -16.16 -18.36
C HIS A 113 6.37 -17.34 -19.15
N PRO A 114 6.46 -17.29 -20.50
CA PRO A 114 7.08 -18.38 -21.27
C PRO A 114 8.52 -18.72 -20.85
N ALA A 115 9.28 -17.72 -20.37
CA ALA A 115 10.65 -17.89 -19.90
C ALA A 115 10.79 -18.26 -18.41
N GLY A 116 9.70 -18.22 -17.63
CA GLY A 116 9.75 -18.51 -16.20
C GLY A 116 8.55 -17.97 -15.42
N HIS A 117 8.58 -18.12 -14.11
CA HIS A 117 7.54 -17.58 -13.23
C HIS A 117 8.01 -16.29 -12.58
N VAL A 118 7.12 -15.32 -12.46
CA VAL A 118 7.30 -14.13 -11.61
C VAL A 118 6.28 -14.20 -10.49
N TYR A 119 6.73 -13.93 -9.26
CA TYR A 119 5.90 -14.05 -8.07
C TYR A 119 5.54 -12.68 -7.52
N PHE A 120 4.40 -12.59 -6.85
CA PHE A 120 3.95 -11.37 -6.18
C PHE A 120 3.55 -11.68 -4.74
N GLU A 121 4.09 -10.93 -3.79
CA GLU A 121 3.75 -10.99 -2.37
C GLU A 121 3.08 -9.68 -1.98
N VAL A 122 1.83 -9.72 -1.54
CA VAL A 122 1.04 -8.53 -1.21
C VAL A 122 1.09 -8.26 0.29
N LYS A 123 1.38 -7.01 0.66
CA LYS A 123 1.41 -6.53 2.04
C LYS A 123 0.56 -5.28 2.19
N ALA A 124 -0.57 -5.45 2.87
CA ALA A 124 -1.39 -4.36 3.38
C ALA A 124 -0.87 -3.92 4.74
N LEU A 125 0.00 -2.92 4.75
CA LEU A 125 0.68 -2.46 5.96
C LEU A 125 -0.24 -1.57 6.83
N GLU A 126 0.03 -1.48 8.14
CA GLU A 126 -0.70 -0.60 9.07
C GLU A 126 0.16 0.56 9.61
N ILE A 127 -0.43 1.76 9.77
CA ILE A 127 0.29 2.95 10.29
C ILE A 127 0.58 2.87 11.80
N ALA A 128 -0.19 2.14 12.60
CA ALA A 128 -0.03 2.15 14.04
C ALA A 128 -0.09 0.74 14.62
N ASP A 129 0.62 0.54 15.73
CA ASP A 129 0.49 -0.68 16.52
C ASP A 129 -0.97 -0.80 17.00
N PRO A 130 -1.72 -1.85 16.62
CA PRO A 130 -3.17 -1.89 16.73
C PRO A 130 -3.70 -1.74 18.16
N SER A 131 -2.93 -2.15 19.17
CA SER A 131 -3.46 -2.32 20.52
C SER A 131 -3.49 -1.03 21.35
N THR A 132 -2.55 -0.12 21.14
CA THR A 132 -2.30 0.97 22.10
C THR A 132 -3.00 2.26 21.68
N ARG A 133 -3.09 2.53 20.38
CA ARG A 133 -3.75 3.73 19.85
C ARG A 133 -5.25 3.55 19.64
N HIS A 134 -5.71 2.39 19.18
CA HIS A 134 -7.14 2.22 18.88
C HIS A 134 -8.02 2.22 20.12
N ASN A 135 -7.57 1.65 21.24
CA ASN A 135 -8.31 1.72 22.50
C ASN A 135 -8.40 3.18 23.00
N GLN A 136 -7.28 3.90 23.01
CA GLN A 136 -7.24 5.31 23.40
C GLN A 136 -8.16 6.15 22.50
N ILE A 137 -8.10 5.95 21.18
CA ILE A 137 -8.91 6.69 20.21
C ILE A 137 -10.39 6.27 20.27
N ALA A 138 -10.71 5.01 20.54
CA ALA A 138 -12.08 4.58 20.77
C ALA A 138 -12.65 5.21 22.04
N TYR A 139 -11.85 5.32 23.11
CA TYR A 139 -12.20 6.10 24.29
C TYR A 139 -12.41 7.58 23.95
N ASP A 140 -11.48 8.22 23.25
CA ASP A 140 -11.57 9.64 22.86
C ASP A 140 -12.77 9.90 21.94
N ALA A 141 -13.13 8.94 21.07
CA ALA A 141 -14.29 9.00 20.19
C ALA A 141 -15.61 8.81 20.94
N LEU A 142 -15.64 7.91 21.94
CA LEU A 142 -16.79 7.74 22.83
C LEU A 142 -17.01 8.99 23.69
N ASP A 143 -15.94 9.57 24.24
CA ASP A 143 -16.01 10.83 25.00
C ASP A 143 -16.47 11.99 24.10
N SER A 144 -15.92 12.09 22.88
CA SER A 144 -16.34 13.10 21.89
C SER A 144 -17.81 12.94 21.51
N THR A 145 -18.30 11.69 21.38
CA THR A 145 -19.71 11.41 21.10
C THR A 145 -20.60 11.78 22.28
N ALA A 146 -20.21 11.40 23.50
CA ALA A 146 -20.96 11.74 24.72
C ALA A 146 -21.05 13.26 24.92
N ASP A 147 -19.97 13.98 24.61
CA ASP A 147 -19.92 15.44 24.65
C ASP A 147 -20.79 16.07 23.55
N LEU A 148 -20.76 15.56 22.32
CA LEU A 148 -21.67 15.98 21.25
C LEU A 148 -23.14 15.76 21.62
N ASP A 149 -23.47 14.62 22.22
CA ASP A 149 -24.83 14.29 22.69
C ASP A 149 -25.28 15.25 23.80
N ALA A 150 -24.36 15.66 24.68
CA ALA A 150 -24.62 16.66 25.71
C ALA A 150 -24.85 18.06 25.10
N ARG A 151 -24.04 18.46 24.11
CA ARG A 151 -24.15 19.74 23.41
C ARG A 151 -25.39 19.83 22.52
N ALA A 152 -25.77 18.73 21.85
CA ALA A 152 -26.95 18.63 21.00
C ALA A 152 -28.28 18.87 21.76
N ARG A 153 -28.27 18.80 23.10
CA ARG A 153 -29.42 19.18 23.94
C ARG A 153 -29.59 20.70 24.09
N GLY A 154 -28.60 21.49 23.66
CA GLY A 154 -28.67 22.95 23.58
C GLY A 154 -29.05 23.43 22.17
N PRO A 155 -29.55 24.68 22.04
CA PRO A 155 -29.82 25.26 20.73
C PRO A 155 -28.50 25.60 20.00
N GLY A 156 -28.30 25.05 18.80
CA GLY A 156 -27.15 25.34 17.94
C GLY A 156 -26.85 24.24 16.91
N VAL A 157 -25.96 24.53 15.95
CA VAL A 157 -25.35 23.51 15.09
C VAL A 157 -24.01 23.15 15.72
N HIS A 158 -23.85 21.89 16.13
CA HIS A 158 -22.65 21.39 16.79
C HIS A 158 -21.90 20.46 15.84
N PHE A 159 -20.64 20.78 15.56
CA PHE A 159 -19.74 19.92 14.80
C PHE A 159 -18.80 19.18 15.76
N GLY A 160 -18.67 17.87 15.55
CA GLY A 160 -17.59 17.09 16.14
C GLY A 160 -16.32 17.23 15.32
N ASN A 161 -15.18 17.29 15.99
CA ASN A 161 -13.90 17.10 15.30
C ASN A 161 -13.69 15.59 15.14
N PRO A 162 -13.65 15.05 13.92
CA PRO A 162 -13.27 13.66 13.73
C PRO A 162 -11.84 13.47 14.24
N VAL A 163 -11.64 12.48 15.12
CA VAL A 163 -10.30 12.06 15.51
C VAL A 163 -9.71 11.30 14.33
N GLU A 164 -8.66 11.84 13.70
CA GLU A 164 -7.99 11.22 12.57
C GLU A 164 -7.12 10.04 13.05
N ILE A 165 -7.36 8.85 12.48
CA ILE A 165 -6.84 7.57 12.99
C ILE A 165 -5.57 7.12 12.25
N SER A 166 -5.16 7.83 11.20
CA SER A 166 -4.05 7.40 10.35
C SER A 166 -3.19 8.56 9.87
N GLY A 167 -1.90 8.47 10.14
CA GLY A 167 -0.87 9.37 9.65
C GLY A 167 0.34 9.39 10.59
N PRO A 168 1.52 9.84 10.12
CA PRO A 168 2.60 10.27 10.98
C PRO A 168 2.05 11.27 12.01
N LEU A 169 2.71 11.32 13.17
CA LEU A 169 2.41 12.33 14.17
C LEU A 169 2.55 13.73 13.52
N PRO A 170 1.69 14.70 13.88
CA PRO A 170 1.90 16.08 13.46
C PRO A 170 3.33 16.52 13.76
N GLY A 171 4.05 17.04 12.75
CA GLY A 171 5.45 17.46 12.88
C GLY A 171 6.51 16.37 12.66
N THR A 172 6.14 15.14 12.29
CA THR A 172 7.10 14.08 11.95
C THR A 172 7.93 14.49 10.72
N SER A 173 9.26 14.46 10.87
CA SER A 173 10.21 14.77 9.80
C SER A 173 10.14 13.76 8.65
N LEU A 174 10.66 14.13 7.47
CA LEU A 174 10.73 13.22 6.33
C LEU A 174 11.51 11.94 6.67
N ALA A 175 12.67 12.07 7.34
CA ALA A 175 13.49 10.94 7.77
C ALA A 175 12.70 9.96 8.65
N GLU A 176 12.01 10.46 9.68
CA GLU A 176 11.20 9.62 10.58
C GLU A 176 10.05 8.90 9.86
N ARG A 177 9.42 9.55 8.85
CA ARG A 177 8.39 8.89 8.04
C ARG A 177 8.96 7.76 7.20
N LEU A 178 10.10 7.99 6.55
CA LEU A 178 10.78 6.98 5.74
C LEU A 178 11.21 5.81 6.61
N ASP A 179 11.84 6.08 7.76
CA ASP A 179 12.30 5.06 8.69
C ASP A 179 11.14 4.21 9.22
N ALA A 180 10.03 4.84 9.62
CA ALA A 180 8.83 4.13 10.08
C ALA A 180 8.22 3.26 8.97
N THR A 181 8.32 3.70 7.70
CA THR A 181 7.81 2.94 6.56
C THR A 181 8.71 1.76 6.23
N ILE A 182 10.02 1.98 6.15
CA ILE A 182 11.03 0.94 5.94
C ILE A 182 10.94 -0.12 7.03
N GLU A 183 10.84 0.29 8.30
CA GLU A 183 10.71 -0.63 9.42
C GLU A 183 9.48 -1.54 9.30
N LYS A 184 8.35 -0.97 8.91
CA LYS A 184 7.11 -1.74 8.77
C LYS A 184 7.13 -2.69 7.60
N ILE A 185 7.67 -2.27 6.46
CA ILE A 185 7.87 -3.16 5.32
C ILE A 185 8.76 -4.33 5.78
N THR A 186 9.91 -4.02 6.37
CA THR A 186 10.88 -5.01 6.86
C THR A 186 10.26 -6.00 7.84
N ASN A 187 9.48 -5.52 8.82
CA ASN A 187 8.82 -6.37 9.82
C ASN A 187 7.75 -7.30 9.21
N ASN A 188 7.18 -6.94 8.05
CA ASN A 188 6.17 -7.74 7.37
C ASN A 188 6.73 -8.63 6.25
N VAL A 189 7.95 -8.36 5.78
CA VAL A 189 8.62 -9.14 4.75
C VAL A 189 9.24 -10.40 5.38
N LYS A 190 8.86 -11.57 4.85
CA LYS A 190 9.47 -12.84 5.25
C LYS A 190 10.43 -13.31 4.17
N GLY A 191 11.70 -13.49 4.52
CA GLY A 191 12.77 -13.94 3.61
C GLY A 191 12.40 -15.16 2.76
N ASP A 192 11.67 -16.12 3.33
CA ASP A 192 11.25 -17.32 2.60
C ASP A 192 10.31 -17.05 1.41
N GLN A 193 9.49 -16.01 1.50
CA GLN A 193 8.53 -15.63 0.46
C GLN A 193 9.26 -14.88 -0.66
N ILE A 194 10.06 -13.87 -0.31
CA ILE A 194 10.80 -13.06 -1.28
C ILE A 194 11.87 -13.85 -2.03
N HIS A 195 12.49 -14.84 -1.39
CA HIS A 195 13.52 -15.68 -2.00
C HIS A 195 12.93 -16.93 -2.66
N TYR A 196 11.60 -17.05 -2.75
CA TYR A 196 10.98 -18.21 -3.41
C TYR A 196 11.34 -18.25 -4.90
N GLY A 197 11.40 -17.10 -5.56
CA GLY A 197 11.84 -16.90 -6.94
C GLY A 197 11.91 -15.41 -7.25
N PRO A 198 11.96 -14.98 -8.52
CA PRO A 198 11.91 -13.55 -8.85
C PRO A 198 10.59 -12.95 -8.38
N THR A 199 10.63 -12.21 -7.28
CA THR A 199 9.46 -11.77 -6.53
C THR A 199 9.33 -10.26 -6.54
N VAL A 200 8.13 -9.78 -6.85
CA VAL A 200 7.70 -8.39 -6.66
C VAL A 200 6.99 -8.29 -5.31
N LEU A 201 7.52 -7.46 -4.41
CA LEU A 201 6.82 -7.11 -3.18
C LEU A 201 5.81 -6.02 -3.49
N VAL A 202 4.53 -6.28 -3.25
CA VAL A 202 3.44 -5.34 -3.48
C VAL A 202 3.07 -4.72 -2.15
N VAL A 203 3.29 -3.42 -2.00
CA VAL A 203 3.01 -2.68 -0.77
C VAL A 203 1.78 -1.82 -0.99
N ASP A 204 0.68 -2.16 -0.32
CA ASP A 204 -0.51 -1.31 -0.32
C ASP A 204 -0.30 -0.12 0.62
N LEU A 205 -0.29 1.08 0.01
CA LEU A 205 -0.16 2.35 0.71
C LEU A 205 -1.51 2.95 1.12
N GLY A 206 -2.63 2.23 0.94
CA GLY A 206 -3.96 2.77 1.23
C GLY A 206 -4.14 3.22 2.67
N ARG A 207 -3.38 2.61 3.58
CA ARG A 207 -3.36 2.98 4.99
C ARG A 207 -2.23 3.92 5.36
N PHE A 208 -1.29 4.22 4.46
CA PHE A 208 -0.10 5.05 4.67
C PHE A 208 -0.39 6.51 4.29
N ASN A 209 0.18 7.46 5.04
CA ASN A 209 0.09 8.89 4.71
C ASN A 209 1.34 9.35 3.92
N THR A 210 1.94 8.44 3.17
CA THR A 210 2.94 8.81 2.16
C THR A 210 2.17 9.38 0.99
N MET A 211 2.43 10.64 0.63
CA MET A 211 1.90 11.21 -0.60
C MET A 211 2.99 11.08 -1.65
N PRO A 212 3.00 10.00 -2.46
CA PRO A 212 3.92 9.97 -3.58
C PRO A 212 3.59 11.17 -4.49
N TYR A 213 4.63 11.92 -4.87
CA TYR A 213 4.63 12.88 -5.98
C TYR A 213 4.44 12.17 -7.34
N GLY A 214 3.53 11.20 -7.40
CA GLY A 214 3.35 10.29 -8.53
C GLY A 214 4.66 9.58 -8.91
N PRO A 215 4.89 9.35 -10.23
CA PRO A 215 6.09 8.73 -10.75
C PRO A 215 7.40 9.40 -10.31
N SER A 216 7.41 10.71 -10.02
CA SER A 216 8.60 11.42 -9.55
C SER A 216 9.14 10.88 -8.22
N SER A 217 8.30 10.19 -7.43
CA SER A 217 8.76 9.55 -6.19
C SER A 217 9.67 8.35 -6.41
N LEU A 218 9.71 7.82 -7.64
CA LEU A 218 10.60 6.75 -8.07
C LEU A 218 12.00 7.27 -8.44
N LEU A 219 12.29 8.56 -8.23
CA LEU A 219 13.58 9.19 -8.50
C LEU A 219 14.34 9.45 -7.20
N PRO A 220 15.69 9.39 -7.20
CA PRO A 220 16.48 9.74 -6.03
C PRO A 220 16.20 11.16 -5.54
N VAL A 221 16.20 12.10 -6.49
CA VAL A 221 15.88 13.52 -6.33
C VAL A 221 15.22 14.00 -7.63
N PHE A 222 14.20 14.84 -7.51
CA PHE A 222 13.54 15.50 -8.64
C PHE A 222 13.26 16.97 -8.31
N PHE A 223 12.94 17.77 -9.33
CA PHE A 223 12.68 19.20 -9.23
C PHE A 223 11.17 19.39 -9.22
N HIS A 224 10.68 19.99 -8.15
CA HIS A 224 9.28 20.28 -7.95
C HIS A 224 9.08 21.78 -8.16
N ASP A 225 8.25 22.15 -9.14
CA ASP A 225 8.07 23.53 -9.61
C ASP A 225 6.78 24.19 -9.12
N CYS A 226 6.05 23.53 -8.22
CA CYS A 226 4.82 24.07 -7.64
C CYS A 226 5.07 24.78 -6.28
N PRO A 227 4.17 25.70 -5.85
CA PRO A 227 4.26 26.38 -4.56
C PRO A 227 4.42 25.41 -3.38
N PRO A 228 5.05 25.82 -2.26
CA PRO A 228 5.40 27.20 -1.91
C PRO A 228 6.71 27.74 -2.51
N ALA A 229 7.60 26.89 -3.02
CA ALA A 229 8.79 27.31 -3.76
C ALA A 229 9.30 26.18 -4.67
N GLU A 230 9.88 26.57 -5.81
CA GLU A 230 10.56 25.65 -6.71
C GLU A 230 11.81 25.08 -6.02
N SER A 231 11.92 23.76 -5.92
CA SER A 231 13.04 23.14 -5.20
C SER A 231 13.29 21.70 -5.62
N CYS A 232 14.51 21.23 -5.37
CA CYS A 232 14.82 19.81 -5.43
C CYS A 232 14.22 19.09 -4.21
N VAL A 233 13.58 17.95 -4.44
CA VAL A 233 12.89 17.12 -3.46
C VAL A 233 13.32 15.67 -3.65
N SER A 234 13.52 14.94 -2.57
CA SER A 234 13.83 13.50 -2.62
C SER A 234 12.57 12.69 -2.94
N GLY A 235 12.68 11.69 -3.82
CA GLY A 235 11.57 10.78 -4.05
C GLY A 235 11.40 9.80 -2.89
N GLU A 236 10.28 9.88 -2.16
CA GLU A 236 10.07 9.08 -0.96
C GLU A 236 10.13 7.57 -1.24
N LEU A 237 9.56 7.11 -2.37
CA LEU A 237 9.58 5.70 -2.74
C LEU A 237 11.01 5.23 -3.02
N TRP A 238 11.79 5.99 -3.79
CA TRP A 238 13.20 5.68 -4.04
C TRP A 238 13.97 5.52 -2.74
N GLN A 239 13.79 6.43 -1.77
CA GLN A 239 14.49 6.36 -0.49
C GLN A 239 14.07 5.13 0.33
N ILE A 240 12.81 4.71 0.25
CA ILE A 240 12.34 3.44 0.85
C ILE A 240 13.05 2.24 0.21
N GLY A 241 13.21 2.22 -1.12
CA GLY A 241 13.83 1.08 -1.83
C GLY A 241 15.35 1.04 -1.73
N PHE A 242 16.01 2.15 -2.07
CA PHE A 242 17.46 2.23 -2.33
C PHE A 242 18.25 3.06 -1.32
N GLY A 243 17.58 3.83 -0.47
CA GLY A 243 18.20 4.81 0.42
C GLY A 243 19.33 4.23 1.26
N THR A 244 20.31 5.06 1.59
CA THR A 244 21.48 4.69 2.39
C THR A 244 21.59 5.57 3.62
N PRO A 245 21.92 5.03 4.80
CA PRO A 245 22.17 5.85 5.98
C PRO A 245 23.19 6.97 5.71
N GLY A 246 22.87 8.19 6.13
CA GLY A 246 23.67 9.39 5.93
C GLY A 246 23.39 10.14 4.62
N GLU A 247 22.58 9.61 3.70
CA GLU A 247 22.16 10.35 2.51
C GLU A 247 21.31 11.57 2.89
N GLN A 248 21.53 12.69 2.20
CA GLN A 248 20.75 13.90 2.42
C GLN A 248 19.33 13.74 1.86
N LEU A 249 18.35 14.13 2.65
CA LEU A 249 16.95 14.14 2.27
C LEU A 249 16.50 15.56 2.00
N PHE A 250 15.76 15.77 0.92
CA PHE A 250 15.23 17.07 0.54
C PHE A 250 13.70 17.05 0.55
N SER A 251 13.08 18.07 1.15
CA SER A 251 11.62 18.26 1.15
C SER A 251 11.28 19.64 0.61
N LEU A 252 10.03 19.85 0.20
CA LEU A 252 9.58 21.21 -0.14
C LEU A 252 9.85 22.16 1.04
N PRO A 253 10.52 23.30 0.80
CA PRO A 253 10.71 24.29 1.84
C PRO A 253 9.36 24.92 2.19
N GLU A 254 9.16 25.34 3.43
CA GLU A 254 7.88 25.95 3.84
C GLU A 254 7.60 27.31 3.16
N PHE A 255 8.66 28.04 2.81
CA PHE A 255 8.60 29.34 2.15
C PHE A 255 9.91 29.61 1.40
N ASP A 256 9.85 30.54 0.45
CA ASP A 256 11.00 30.93 -0.36
C ASP A 256 12.17 31.46 0.48
N GLY A 257 13.38 31.00 0.18
CA GLY A 257 14.60 31.29 0.95
C GLY A 257 14.85 30.40 2.18
N LYS A 258 13.91 29.53 2.59
CA LYS A 258 14.17 28.49 3.60
C LYS A 258 14.94 27.32 2.98
N SER A 259 15.84 26.70 3.76
CA SER A 259 16.50 25.48 3.33
C SER A 259 15.49 24.35 3.09
N ASN A 260 15.72 23.57 2.03
CA ASN A 260 14.97 22.37 1.69
C ASN A 260 15.60 21.09 2.28
N LEU A 261 16.69 21.19 3.06
CA LEU A 261 17.31 20.04 3.71
C LEU A 261 16.39 19.53 4.83
N ALA A 262 15.86 18.32 4.64
CA ALA A 262 14.88 17.68 5.50
C ALA A 262 15.49 16.65 6.47
N GLY A 263 16.82 16.64 6.59
CA GLY A 263 17.59 15.72 7.43
C GLY A 263 18.41 14.73 6.61
N HIS A 264 18.72 13.60 7.21
CA HIS A 264 19.47 12.52 6.59
C HIS A 264 18.73 11.20 6.78
N GLN A 265 18.84 10.31 5.80
CA GLN A 265 18.36 8.95 5.89
C GLN A 265 19.06 8.22 7.03
N THR A 266 18.34 7.48 7.87
CA THR A 266 18.96 6.77 9.01
C THR A 266 19.01 5.26 8.80
N ARG A 267 18.18 4.72 7.90
CA ARG A 267 18.08 3.29 7.62
C ARG A 267 18.47 2.93 6.19
N ASN A 268 18.82 1.66 6.03
CA ASN A 268 18.97 1.07 4.70
C ASN A 268 17.60 0.94 4.03
N GLY A 269 17.56 1.20 2.73
CA GLY A 269 16.41 0.86 1.90
C GLY A 269 16.20 -0.65 1.80
N ILE A 270 14.99 -1.05 1.45
CA ILE A 270 14.53 -2.44 1.44
C ILE A 270 15.39 -3.34 0.54
N PHE A 271 15.86 -2.87 -0.62
CA PHE A 271 16.69 -3.70 -1.51
C PHE A 271 18.07 -4.01 -0.94
N ARG A 272 18.58 -3.19 -0.01
CA ARG A 272 19.84 -3.46 0.67
C ARG A 272 19.68 -4.53 1.75
N GLU A 273 18.53 -4.56 2.42
CA GLU A 273 18.21 -5.59 3.43
C GLU A 273 17.80 -6.92 2.78
N TYR A 274 17.19 -6.85 1.59
CA TYR A 274 16.69 -8.00 0.84
C TYR A 274 17.22 -8.00 -0.60
N PRO A 275 18.51 -8.31 -0.82
CA PRO A 275 19.15 -8.19 -2.13
C PRO A 275 18.56 -9.11 -3.19
N GLY A 276 17.92 -10.22 -2.80
CA GLY A 276 17.22 -11.13 -3.73
C GLY A 276 15.82 -10.68 -4.14
N LEU A 277 15.32 -9.56 -3.60
CA LEU A 277 14.04 -9.01 -4.00
C LEU A 277 14.18 -8.32 -5.37
N MET A 278 13.34 -8.72 -6.34
CA MET A 278 13.43 -8.22 -7.72
C MET A 278 12.86 -6.81 -7.83
N ALA A 279 11.70 -6.55 -7.23
CA ALA A 279 11.04 -5.25 -7.33
C ALA A 279 10.11 -4.99 -6.15
N ILE A 280 9.74 -3.72 -5.95
CA ILE A 280 8.69 -3.29 -5.03
C ILE A 280 7.66 -2.48 -5.82
N THR A 281 6.41 -2.92 -5.85
CA THR A 281 5.31 -2.14 -6.41
C THR A 281 4.50 -1.52 -5.29
N PHE A 282 4.46 -0.20 -5.25
CA PHE A 282 3.61 0.56 -4.34
C PHE A 282 2.23 0.76 -4.97
N VAL A 283 1.20 0.27 -4.29
CA VAL A 283 -0.20 0.46 -4.68
C VAL A 283 -0.72 1.69 -3.97
N HIS A 284 -1.04 2.73 -4.73
CA HIS A 284 -1.68 3.93 -4.20
C HIS A 284 -3.16 3.92 -4.60
N PRO A 285 -4.07 3.47 -3.72
CA PRO A 285 -5.48 3.46 -4.03
C PRO A 285 -6.00 4.89 -4.23
N ARG A 286 -6.83 5.08 -5.25
CA ARG A 286 -7.53 6.33 -5.54
C ARG A 286 -9.02 6.10 -5.33
N TRP A 287 -9.69 6.96 -4.57
CA TRP A 287 -11.10 6.74 -4.22
C TRP A 287 -12.06 6.85 -5.42
N ASN A 288 -11.68 7.63 -6.44
CA ASN A 288 -12.52 7.93 -7.60
C ASN A 288 -11.89 7.50 -8.94
N GLN A 289 -10.74 6.84 -8.92
CA GLN A 289 -9.97 6.44 -10.09
C GLN A 289 -9.35 5.06 -9.87
N LYS A 290 -8.73 4.50 -10.91
CA LYS A 290 -7.93 3.28 -10.74
C LYS A 290 -6.76 3.53 -9.80
N SER A 291 -6.32 2.48 -9.11
CA SER A 291 -5.14 2.56 -8.27
C SER A 291 -3.92 2.84 -9.13
N GLU A 292 -3.03 3.69 -8.62
CA GLU A 292 -1.75 3.99 -9.26
C GLU A 292 -0.72 2.97 -8.76
N LEU A 293 -0.01 2.32 -9.69
CA LEU A 293 1.01 1.32 -9.42
C LEU A 293 2.39 1.87 -9.76
N LEU A 294 3.20 2.14 -8.75
CA LEU A 294 4.54 2.70 -8.92
C LEU A 294 5.57 1.66 -8.52
N THR A 295 6.45 1.26 -9.44
CA THR A 295 7.36 0.13 -9.22
C THR A 295 8.81 0.58 -9.15
N LEU A 296 9.49 0.14 -8.10
CA LEU A 296 10.95 0.14 -8.05
C LEU A 296 11.50 -1.22 -8.48
N TRP A 297 12.33 -1.25 -9.50
CA TRP A 297 13.08 -2.40 -9.99
C TRP A 297 14.52 -2.38 -9.44
N ASN A 298 14.90 -3.45 -8.74
CA ASN A 298 16.26 -3.72 -8.30
C ASN A 298 17.06 -4.40 -9.43
N VAL A 299 17.60 -3.58 -10.33
CA VAL A 299 18.41 -4.06 -11.45
C VAL A 299 19.62 -4.81 -10.90
N GLY A 300 19.81 -6.05 -11.36
CA GLY A 300 20.89 -6.90 -10.88
C GLY A 300 20.68 -7.49 -9.48
N PHE A 301 19.43 -7.62 -9.02
CA PHE A 301 19.09 -8.32 -7.77
C PHE A 301 19.78 -9.69 -7.65
N ASP A 302 20.12 -10.10 -6.42
CA ASP A 302 20.89 -11.29 -6.14
C ASP A 302 20.08 -12.57 -6.42
N GLN A 303 20.31 -13.16 -7.58
CA GLN A 303 19.62 -14.39 -7.97
C GLN A 303 20.16 -15.63 -7.24
N SER A 304 21.34 -15.55 -6.61
CA SER A 304 21.97 -16.70 -5.95
C SER A 304 21.25 -17.14 -4.68
N VAL A 305 20.45 -16.24 -4.08
CA VAL A 305 19.65 -16.53 -2.88
C VAL A 305 18.27 -17.11 -3.19
N LEU A 306 17.89 -17.21 -4.47
CA LEU A 306 16.56 -17.70 -4.88
C LEU A 306 16.45 -19.23 -4.80
N LYS A 307 15.32 -19.71 -4.29
CA LYS A 307 14.96 -21.14 -4.30
C LYS A 307 14.60 -21.62 -5.71
N ASN A 308 13.87 -20.81 -6.47
CA ASN A 308 13.58 -21.04 -7.88
C ASN A 308 14.31 -19.97 -8.72
N PRO A 309 15.29 -20.36 -9.55
CA PRO A 309 16.07 -19.41 -10.35
C PRO A 309 15.21 -18.57 -11.29
N CYS A 310 15.65 -17.34 -11.55
CA CYS A 310 15.04 -16.49 -12.56
C CYS A 310 15.44 -16.98 -13.96
N GLY A 311 14.46 -17.42 -14.75
CA GLY A 311 14.66 -17.75 -16.16
C GLY A 311 14.42 -16.57 -17.12
N LEU A 312 13.96 -15.43 -16.60
CA LEU A 312 13.65 -14.24 -17.38
C LEU A 312 14.92 -13.45 -17.68
N SER A 313 15.03 -12.92 -18.89
CA SER A 313 16.03 -11.90 -19.20
C SER A 313 15.66 -10.56 -18.58
N GLU A 314 16.60 -9.63 -18.49
CA GLU A 314 16.31 -8.25 -18.04
C GLU A 314 15.23 -7.59 -18.91
N SER A 315 15.22 -7.85 -20.22
CA SER A 315 14.18 -7.34 -21.14
C SER A 315 12.80 -7.91 -20.84
N ASP A 316 12.70 -9.21 -20.51
CA ASP A 316 11.41 -9.82 -20.14
C ASP A 316 10.86 -9.22 -18.83
N ILE A 317 11.76 -8.92 -17.88
CA ILE A 317 11.40 -8.26 -16.62
C ILE A 317 10.93 -6.84 -16.91
N ASP A 318 11.69 -6.07 -17.67
CA ASP A 318 11.36 -4.70 -18.06
C ASP A 318 9.98 -4.63 -18.72
N ASP A 319 9.76 -5.45 -19.76
CA ASP A 319 8.47 -5.55 -20.46
C ASP A 319 7.31 -5.88 -19.51
N LEU A 320 7.52 -6.79 -18.56
CA LEU A 320 6.49 -7.14 -17.57
C LEU A 320 6.19 -5.97 -16.63
N LEU A 321 7.22 -5.33 -16.06
CA LEU A 321 7.05 -4.22 -15.12
C LEU A 321 6.36 -3.04 -15.79
N TYR A 322 6.78 -2.68 -17.02
CA TYR A 322 6.14 -1.62 -17.80
C TYR A 322 4.72 -1.94 -18.23
N LYS A 323 4.37 -3.22 -18.37
CA LYS A 323 3.02 -3.63 -18.75
C LYS A 323 1.99 -3.32 -17.67
N PHE A 324 2.34 -3.42 -16.38
CA PHE A 324 1.39 -3.18 -15.30
C PHE A 324 1.66 -1.91 -14.48
N SER A 325 2.88 -1.39 -14.46
CA SER A 325 3.16 -0.21 -13.64
C SER A 325 2.81 1.08 -14.39
N ASP A 326 2.30 2.06 -13.66
CA ASP A 326 2.09 3.42 -14.14
C ASP A 326 3.40 4.24 -14.13
N GLY A 327 4.46 3.71 -13.50
CA GLY A 327 5.83 4.20 -13.57
C GLY A 327 6.83 3.18 -13.01
N VAL A 328 8.02 3.09 -13.60
CA VAL A 328 9.13 2.21 -13.17
C VAL A 328 10.40 3.05 -13.01
N ASN A 329 11.27 2.78 -12.02
CA ASN A 329 12.62 3.35 -12.02
C ASN A 329 13.51 2.64 -13.03
N ASP A 330 13.79 3.28 -14.15
CA ASP A 330 14.57 2.69 -15.23
C ASP A 330 15.75 3.58 -15.65
N SER A 331 16.47 3.16 -16.69
CA SER A 331 17.57 3.95 -17.26
C SER A 331 17.11 5.25 -17.92
N SER A 332 15.82 5.41 -18.24
CA SER A 332 15.25 6.68 -18.73
C SER A 332 15.09 7.70 -17.60
N ASN A 333 14.83 7.23 -16.37
CA ASN A 333 14.83 8.03 -15.15
C ASN A 333 16.23 8.51 -14.75
N GLU A 334 17.28 7.78 -15.13
CA GLU A 334 18.68 8.18 -14.95
C GLU A 334 19.18 9.18 -16.02
N ARG A 335 18.54 9.23 -17.19
CA ARG A 335 19.02 9.98 -18.38
C ARG A 335 18.26 11.28 -18.68
N GLY A 336 17.32 11.66 -17.83
CA GLY A 336 16.71 12.99 -17.83
C GLY A 336 15.22 12.99 -18.14
N TRP A 337 14.43 13.37 -17.13
CA TRP A 337 13.21 14.18 -17.17
C TRP A 337 12.19 13.95 -18.31
N TYR A 338 11.99 12.72 -18.79
CA TYR A 338 10.93 12.47 -19.76
C TYR A 338 9.56 12.24 -19.12
N PHE A 339 9.48 11.93 -17.82
CA PHE A 339 8.30 12.24 -17.02
C PHE A 339 8.34 13.73 -16.68
N ARG A 340 8.08 14.55 -17.71
CA ARG A 340 7.69 15.94 -17.49
C ARG A 340 6.63 15.93 -16.41
N VAL A 341 6.95 16.61 -15.29
CA VAL A 341 6.10 17.63 -14.68
C VAL A 341 4.78 17.69 -15.44
N ILE A 342 3.75 16.98 -14.95
CA ILE A 342 2.40 17.34 -15.36
C ILE A 342 2.28 18.75 -14.80
N PRO A 343 2.25 19.80 -15.64
CA PRO A 343 1.87 21.10 -15.12
C PRO A 343 0.45 20.87 -14.64
N LEU A 344 0.20 20.95 -13.34
CA LEU A 344 -1.15 21.03 -12.81
C LEU A 344 -1.71 22.41 -13.15
N ARG A 345 -1.82 22.73 -14.44
CA ARG A 345 -2.62 23.79 -15.06
C ARG A 345 -2.50 23.72 -16.60
N PRO A 346 -3.62 23.82 -17.33
CA PRO A 346 -3.60 24.19 -18.75
C PRO A 346 -3.09 25.63 -18.96
#